data_AF-A0A508SV69-F1
#
_entry.id   AF-A0A508SV69-F1
#
_cell.length_a   1.000
_cell.length_b   1.000
_cell.length_c   1.000
_cell.angle_alpha   90.00
_cell.angle_beta   90.00
_cell.angle_gamma   90.00
#
_symmetry.space_group_name_H-M   'P 1'
#
loop_
_entity.id
_entity.type
_entity.pdbx_description
1 polymer ?
#
loop_
_entity_poly.entity_id
_entity_poly.type
_entity_poly.pdbx_seq_one_letter_code
_entity_poly.pdbx_strand_id
1 'polypeptide(L)' 'MGMLMVKCPQTGHAIPTGIRTDHESFRRSAVFFSRSRCPFCRTDHAWFARDAWVDEPSIRARRRLVGLDLGTGH' A
#
# COMPACT_ATOMS: atom_id res chain seq x y z
N MET A 1 -4.33 9.63 -6.89
CA MET A 1 -4.00 8.37 -7.59
C MET A 1 -2.58 7.97 -7.25
N GLY A 2 -2.39 6.75 -6.74
CA GLY A 2 -1.11 6.19 -6.31
C GLY A 2 -0.84 4.80 -6.89
N MET A 3 0.18 4.15 -6.35
CA MET A 3 0.55 2.77 -6.70
C MET A 3 -0.03 1.81 -5.67
N LEU A 4 -0.71 0.76 -6.11
CA LEU A 4 -1.12 -0.31 -5.21
C LEU A 4 0.09 -1.15 -4.81
N MET A 5 0.33 -1.24 -3.50
CA MET A 5 1.47 -1.88 -2.88
C MET A 5 1.01 -3.09 -2.08
N VAL A 6 1.88 -4.10 -1.98
CA VAL A 6 1.69 -5.29 -1.13
C VAL A 6 2.95 -5.62 -0.36
N LYS A 7 2.82 -6.33 0.75
CA LYS A 7 3.98 -6.77 1.53
C LYS A 7 4.51 -8.10 0.98
N CYS A 8 5.81 -8.18 0.72
CA CYS A 8 6.47 -9.45 0.45
C CYS A 8 6.38 -10.34 1.70
N PRO A 9 5.78 -11.55 1.63
CA PRO A 9 5.72 -12.45 2.78
C PRO A 9 7.11 -13.01 3.16
N GLN A 10 8.05 -13.04 2.21
CA GLN A 10 9.40 -13.57 2.47
C GLN A 10 10.34 -12.53 3.08
N THR A 11 10.30 -11.28 2.60
CA THR A 11 11.28 -10.25 2.98
C THR A 11 10.68 -9.11 3.79
N GLY A 12 9.35 -9.01 3.84
CA GLY A 12 8.65 -7.91 4.50
C GLY A 12 8.66 -6.58 3.73
N HIS A 13 9.36 -6.48 2.59
CA HIS A 13 9.42 -5.27 1.77
C HIS A 13 8.11 -4.96 1.04
N ALA A 14 7.84 -3.68 0.81
CA ALA A 14 6.73 -3.23 -0.02
C ALA A 14 7.04 -3.47 -1.51
N ILE A 15 6.14 -4.16 -2.21
CA ILE A 15 6.24 -4.49 -3.63
C ILE A 15 5.22 -3.65 -4.40
N PRO A 16 5.63 -2.94 -5.47
CA PRO A 16 4.69 -2.31 -6.39
C PRO A 16 4.01 -3.37 -7.26
N THR A 17 2.68 -3.38 -7.30
CA THR A 17 1.90 -4.35 -8.10
C THR A 17 1.76 -3.95 -9.58
N GLY A 18 2.11 -2.70 -9.93
CA GLY A 18 1.89 -2.12 -11.26
C GLY A 18 0.48 -1.54 -11.46
N ILE A 19 -0.45 -1.80 -10.55
CA ILE A 19 -1.82 -1.27 -10.60
C ILE A 19 -1.85 0.15 -10.03
N ARG A 20 -2.31 1.12 -10.84
CA ARG A 20 -2.54 2.50 -10.38
C ARG A 20 -4.00 2.69 -10.03
N THR A 21 -4.27 3.22 -8.85
CA THR A 21 -5.62 3.50 -8.37
C THR A 21 -5.56 4.56 -7.26
N ASP A 22 -6.68 5.16 -6.91
CA ASP A 22 -6.82 5.96 -5.71
C ASP A 22 -7.44 5.14 -4.56
N HIS A 23 -7.30 5.63 -3.35
CA HIS A 23 -7.76 4.93 -2.15
C HIS A 23 -9.29 4.76 -2.07
N GLU A 24 -10.09 5.65 -2.67
CA GLU A 24 -11.55 5.52 -2.69
C GLU A 24 -11.99 4.41 -3.65
N SER A 25 -11.44 4.41 -4.87
CA SER A 25 -11.65 3.37 -5.88
C SER A 25 -11.21 2.00 -5.39
N PHE A 26 -10.04 1.93 -4.73
CA PHE A 26 -9.53 0.69 -4.17
C PHE A 26 -10.43 0.13 -3.05
N ARG A 27 -10.89 1.00 -2.13
CA ARG A 27 -11.83 0.60 -1.07
C ARG A 27 -13.13 0.03 -1.62
N ARG A 28 -13.64 0.58 -2.73
CA ARG A 28 -14.85 0.08 -3.40
C ARG A 28 -14.62 -1.24 -4.14
N SER A 29 -13.37 -1.55 -4.49
CA SER A 29 -12.98 -2.72 -5.29
C SER A 29 -12.28 -3.82 -4.48
N ALA A 30 -12.38 -3.81 -3.15
CA ALA A 30 -11.48 -4.53 -2.23
C ALA A 30 -11.68 -6.07 -2.12
N VAL A 31 -12.25 -6.73 -3.13
CA VAL A 31 -12.61 -8.17 -3.09
C VAL A 31 -11.99 -8.99 -4.23
N PHE A 32 -10.72 -8.74 -4.56
CA PHE A 32 -10.01 -9.58 -5.53
C PHE A 32 -8.68 -10.14 -5.04
N PHE A 33 -8.31 -11.26 -5.67
CA PHE A 33 -7.05 -11.97 -5.57
C PHE A 33 -6.21 -11.63 -6.80
N SER A 34 -4.93 -11.33 -6.61
CA SER A 34 -4.00 -11.12 -7.71
C SER A 34 -2.61 -11.60 -7.35
N ARG A 35 -1.71 -11.58 -8.34
CA ARG A 35 -0.34 -12.05 -8.24
C ARG A 35 0.62 -10.97 -8.73
N SER A 36 1.77 -10.82 -8.07
CA SER A 36 2.78 -9.85 -8.46
C SER A 36 4.19 -10.38 -8.24
N ARG A 37 5.08 -10.10 -9.19
CA ARG A 37 6.50 -10.44 -9.09
C ARG A 37 7.20 -9.53 -8.08
N CYS A 38 7.81 -10.13 -7.07
CA CYS A 38 8.62 -9.42 -6.09
C CYS A 38 10.01 -9.14 -6.65
N PRO A 39 10.48 -7.87 -6.69
CA PRO A 39 11.85 -7.55 -7.10
C PRO A 39 12.89 -7.95 -6.04
N PHE A 40 12.49 -8.14 -4.78
CA PHE A 40 13.41 -8.43 -3.67
C PHE A 40 13.74 -9.91 -3.54
N CYS A 41 12.74 -10.81 -3.53
CA CYS A 41 12.95 -12.26 -3.45
C CYS A 41 12.90 -12.95 -4.82
N ARG A 42 12.62 -12.20 -5.90
CA ARG A 42 12.53 -12.69 -7.28
C ARG A 42 11.54 -13.85 -7.47
N THR A 43 10.46 -13.88 -6.67
CA THR A 43 9.38 -14.86 -6.78
C THR A 43 8.04 -14.14 -6.98
N ASP A 44 7.05 -14.83 -7.53
CA ASP A 44 5.70 -14.30 -7.65
C ASP A 44 4.90 -14.54 -6.36
N HIS A 45 4.18 -13.52 -5.90
CA HIS A 45 3.37 -13.58 -4.69
C HIS A 45 1.90 -13.35 -4.98
N ALA A 46 1.10 -14.29 -4.52
CA ALA A 46 -0.33 -14.12 -4.36
C ALA A 46 -0.63 -13.20 -3.18
N TRP A 47 -1.62 -12.33 -3.35
CA TRP A 47 -2.09 -11.42 -2.32
C TRP A 47 -3.59 -11.15 -2.47
N PHE A 48 -4.22 -10.82 -1.35
CA PHE A 48 -5.61 -10.37 -1.32
C PHE A 48 -5.65 -8.85 -1.18
N ALA A 49 -6.73 -8.23 -1.65
CA ALA A 49 -6.91 -6.79 -1.49
C ALA A 49 -6.79 -6.30 -0.03
N ARG A 50 -7.16 -7.11 0.97
CA ARG A 50 -6.95 -6.78 2.40
C ARG A 50 -5.48 -6.64 2.81
N ASP A 51 -4.57 -7.29 2.09
CA ASP A 51 -3.12 -7.29 2.35
C ASP A 51 -2.40 -6.18 1.54
N ALA A 52 -3.17 -5.40 0.77
CA ALA A 52 -2.69 -4.36 -0.12
C ALA A 52 -3.09 -2.96 0.37
N TRP A 53 -2.31 -1.96 -0.01
CA TRP A 53 -2.58 -0.55 0.30
C TRP A 53 -2.15 0.33 -0.86
N VAL A 54 -2.83 1.47 -1.04
CA VAL A 54 -2.44 2.45 -2.06
C VAL A 54 -1.41 3.41 -1.46
N ASP A 55 -0.21 3.46 -2.03
CA ASP A 55 0.80 4.48 -1.68
C ASP A 55 0.49 5.76 -2.47
N GLU A 56 -0.31 6.62 -1.86
CA GLU A 56 -0.65 7.95 -2.37
C GLU A 56 0.13 9.05 -1.63
N PRO A 57 0.97 9.83 -2.34
CA PRO A 57 1.79 10.88 -1.71
C PRO A 57 0.96 11.90 -0.92
N SER A 58 -0.21 12.29 -1.42
CA SER A 58 -1.11 13.26 -0.79
C SER A 58 -1.70 12.75 0.54
N ILE A 59 -2.05 11.46 0.62
CA ILE A 59 -2.55 10.84 1.85
C ILE A 59 -1.42 10.67 2.87
N ARG A 60 -0.21 10.33 2.41
CA ARG A 60 0.98 10.20 3.26
C ARG A 60 1.41 11.54 3.85
N ALA A 61 1.36 12.61 3.07
CA ALA A 61 1.64 13.97 3.53
C ALA A 61 0.64 14.41 4.61
N ARG A 62 -0.66 14.18 4.38
CA ARG A 62 -1.71 14.47 5.38
C ARG A 62 -1.51 13.68 6.67
N ARG A 63 -1.19 12.39 6.60
CA ARG A 63 -0.96 11.56 7.78
C ARG A 63 0.29 11.98 8.56
N ARG A 64 1.30 12.54 7.89
CA ARG A 64 2.46 13.14 8.56
C ARG A 64 2.07 14.42 9.28
N LEU A 65 1.30 15.30 8.63
CA LEU A 65 0.83 16.55 9.25
C LEU A 65 -0.06 16.28 10.48
N VAL A 66 -0.94 15.28 10.40
CA VAL A 66 -1.81 14.81 11.51
C VAL A 66 -1.03 14.03 12.60
N GLY A 67 0.23 13.67 12.36
CA GLY A 67 1.12 13.09 13.36
C GLY A 67 1.96 14.12 14.10
N LEU A 68 1.98 15.37 13.63
CA LEU A 68 2.76 16.46 14.21
C LEU A 68 1.92 17.35 15.16
N ASP A 69 0.60 17.25 15.19
CA ASP A 69 -0.30 18.01 16.07
C ASP A 69 -0.54 17.36 17.44
N LEU A 70 -0.10 16.11 17.67
CA LEU A 70 -0.22 15.43 18.97
C LEU A 70 1.00 15.60 19.89
N GLY A 71 1.86 16.57 19.61
CA GLY A 71 3.12 16.81 20.32
C GLY A 71 3.22 18.20 20.97
N THR A 72 2.24 18.63 21.77
CA THR A 72 2.49 19.70 22.77
C THR A 72 1.58 19.46 23.98
N GLY A 73 2.18 19.01 25.07
CA GLY A 73 1.50 18.73 26.32
C GLY A 73 2.45 18.18 27.37
N HIS A 74 3.41 19.01 27.79
CA HIS A 74 4.05 18.89 29.10
C HIS A 74 4.24 20.29 29.68
#